data_AF-A0A7C3GRY9-F1
#
_entry.id   AF-A0A7C3GRY9-F1
#
_cell.length_a   1.000
_cell.length_b   1.000
_cell.length_c   1.000
_cell.angle_alpha   90.00
_cell.angle_beta   90.00
_cell.angle_gamma   90.00
#
_symmetry.space_group_name_H-M   'P 1'
#
loop_
_entity.id
_entity.type
_entity.pdbx_description
1 polymer ?
#
loop_
_entity_poly.entity_id
_entity_poly.type
_entity_poly.pdbx_seq_one_letter_code
_entity_poly.pdbx_strand_id
1 'polypeptide(L)'
;MISMEDLADLVDQAFEKGRLTEEERLEALRLDGLVRGKLKESREEVFLAAEVSLTVDIEDVERAQRRARILQRLMDGRVLPVVIGEMVTERARRKAEELGVIVA
;
A
#
# COMPACT_ATOMS: atom_id res chain seq x y z
N MET A 1 4.83 -5.63 -11.80
CA MET A 1 5.16 -4.65 -10.75
C MET A 1 5.21 -3.29 -11.40
N ILE A 2 4.63 -2.27 -10.78
CA ILE A 2 4.70 -0.88 -11.26
C ILE A 2 6.08 -0.36 -10.85
N SER A 3 6.74 0.39 -11.73
CA SER A 3 8.06 0.96 -11.39
C SER A 3 7.91 2.07 -10.36
N MET A 4 8.96 2.31 -9.57
CA MET A 4 8.94 3.41 -8.60
C MET A 4 8.92 4.78 -9.29
N GLU A 5 9.46 4.86 -10.51
CA GLU A 5 9.38 6.07 -11.35
C GLU A 5 7.93 6.35 -11.77
N ASP A 6 7.21 5.35 -12.30
CA ASP A 6 5.79 5.52 -12.67
C ASP A 6 4.91 5.88 -11.45
N LEU A 7 5.22 5.30 -10.29
CA LEU A 7 4.53 5.64 -9.03
C LEU A 7 4.82 7.09 -8.62
N ALA A 8 6.08 7.51 -8.69
CA ALA A 8 6.48 8.87 -8.35
C ALA A 8 5.80 9.89 -9.26
N ASP A 9 5.79 9.64 -10.58
CA ASP A 9 5.12 10.51 -11.55
C ASP A 9 3.62 10.64 -11.26
N LEU A 10 2.93 9.53 -10.93
CA LEU A 10 1.52 9.56 -10.56
C LEU A 10 1.26 10.39 -9.29
N VAL A 11 2.07 10.18 -8.26
CA VAL A 11 1.93 10.84 -6.96
C VAL A 11 2.25 12.34 -7.06
N ASP A 12 3.29 12.70 -7.81
CA ASP A 12 3.70 14.09 -8.02
C ASP A 12 2.65 14.86 -8.83
N GLN A 13 2.14 14.27 -9.90
CA GLN A 13 1.02 14.87 -10.65
C GLN A 13 -0.23 15.05 -9.78
N ALA A 14 -0.50 14.12 -8.85
CA ALA A 14 -1.64 14.26 -7.94
C ALA A 14 -1.42 15.40 -6.92
N PHE A 15 -0.20 15.54 -6.41
CA PHE A 15 0.18 16.64 -5.53
C PHE A 15 0.09 18.00 -6.24
N GLU A 16 0.66 18.14 -7.45
CA GLU A 16 0.58 19.36 -8.26
C GLU A 16 -0.87 19.78 -8.55
N LYS A 17 -1.77 18.80 -8.72
CA LYS A 17 -3.21 19.03 -8.91
C LYS A 17 -3.96 19.30 -7.60
N GLY A 18 -3.27 19.40 -6.47
CA GLY A 18 -3.85 19.66 -5.15
C GLY A 18 -4.68 18.51 -4.59
N ARG A 19 -4.51 17.28 -5.11
CA ARG A 19 -5.25 16.09 -4.64
C ARG A 19 -4.61 15.44 -3.42
N LEU A 20 -3.36 15.81 -3.09
CA LEU A 20 -2.59 15.33 -1.95
C LEU A 20 -2.01 16.50 -1.17
N THR A 21 -1.82 16.34 0.14
CA THR A 21 -0.92 17.23 0.91
C THR A 21 0.54 16.84 0.68
N GLU A 22 1.47 17.67 1.15
CA GLU A 22 2.90 17.34 1.09
C GLU A 22 3.22 16.09 1.92
N GLU A 23 2.59 15.95 3.09
CA GLU A 23 2.74 14.75 3.93
C GLU A 23 2.20 13.50 3.25
N GLU A 24 1.03 13.58 2.61
CA GLU A 24 0.46 12.43 1.88
C GLU A 24 1.33 12.04 0.68
N ARG A 25 1.89 13.02 -0.02
CA ARG A 25 2.85 12.79 -1.10
C ARG A 25 4.07 12.03 -0.58
N LEU A 26 4.73 12.55 0.45
CA LEU A 26 5.92 11.93 1.03
C LEU A 26 5.63 10.53 1.57
N GLU A 27 4.46 10.31 2.14
CA GLU A 27 4.08 9.02 2.69
C GLU A 27 3.82 7.98 1.57
N ALA A 28 3.15 8.36 0.48
CA ALA A 28 2.93 7.48 -0.66
C ALA A 28 4.24 7.07 -1.36
N LEU A 29 5.19 8.00 -1.48
CA LEU A 29 6.49 7.75 -2.13
C LEU A 29 7.41 6.81 -1.34
N ARG A 30 7.12 6.55 -0.05
CA ARG A 30 7.92 5.66 0.79
C ARG A 30 7.53 4.19 0.68
N LEU A 31 6.48 3.86 -0.08
CA LEU A 31 6.02 2.49 -0.28
C LEU A 31 7.16 1.61 -0.84
N ASP A 32 7.28 0.38 -0.33
CA ASP A 32 8.33 -0.54 -0.78
C ASP A 32 8.04 -1.17 -2.15
N GLY A 33 6.76 -1.36 -2.49
CA GLY A 33 6.39 -1.84 -3.81
C GLY A 33 4.90 -1.78 -4.13
N LEU A 34 4.60 -1.64 -5.42
CA LEU A 34 3.24 -1.60 -5.95
C LEU A 34 3.06 -2.63 -7.07
N VAL A 35 2.07 -3.51 -6.94
CA VAL A 35 1.83 -4.58 -7.91
C VAL A 35 0.41 -4.52 -8.45
N ARG A 36 0.25 -4.31 -9.76
CA ARG A 36 -1.02 -4.46 -10.47
C ARG A 36 -1.30 -5.93 -10.76
N GLY A 37 -2.52 -6.37 -10.50
CA GLY A 37 -2.99 -7.74 -10.74
C GLY A 37 -4.49 -7.79 -10.98
N LYS A 38 -5.02 -9.02 -11.10
CA LYS A 38 -6.46 -9.27 -11.19
C LYS A 38 -6.86 -10.35 -10.19
N LEU A 39 -7.97 -10.15 -9.50
CA LEU A 39 -8.55 -11.20 -8.65
C LEU A 39 -8.90 -12.42 -9.51
N LYS A 40 -8.60 -13.62 -9.02
CA LYS A 40 -8.74 -14.86 -9.79
C LYS A 40 -10.20 -15.13 -10.18
N GLU A 41 -11.12 -14.88 -9.27
CA GLU A 41 -12.55 -15.17 -9.43
C GLU A 41 -13.28 -14.07 -10.20
N SER A 42 -13.26 -12.83 -9.70
CA SER A 42 -13.99 -11.71 -10.29
C SER A 42 -13.32 -11.09 -11.51
N ARG A 43 -12.03 -11.38 -11.75
CA ARG A 43 -11.17 -10.70 -12.74
C ARG A 43 -11.05 -9.19 -12.54
N GLU A 44 -11.52 -8.68 -11.40
CA GLU A 44 -11.40 -7.29 -10.99
C GLU A 44 -9.93 -6.90 -10.89
N GLU A 45 -9.60 -5.73 -11.42
CA GLU A 45 -8.26 -5.16 -11.31
C GLU A 45 -7.99 -4.67 -9.88
N VAL A 46 -6.84 -5.08 -9.35
CA VAL A 46 -6.41 -4.72 -8.01
C VAL A 46 -4.95 -4.32 -8.01
N PHE A 47 -4.58 -3.47 -7.04
CA PHE A 47 -3.21 -3.07 -6.77
C PHE A 47 -2.85 -3.55 -5.36
N LEU A 48 -1.68 -4.18 -5.22
CA LEU A 48 -1.12 -4.53 -3.91
C LEU A 48 -0.12 -3.45 -3.54
N ALA A 49 -0.40 -2.68 -2.49
CA ALA A 49 0.53 -1.72 -1.90
C ALA A 49 1.28 -2.42 -0.76
N ALA A 50 2.52 -2.82 -1.03
CA ALA A 50 3.30 -3.70 -0.19
C ALA A 50 4.34 -2.92 0.64
N GLU A 51 4.42 -3.30 1.92
CA GLU A 51 5.53 -3.00 2.83
C GLU A 51 6.31 -4.29 3.10
N VAL A 52 7.62 -4.19 3.27
CA VAL A 52 8.51 -5.32 3.53
C VAL A 52 9.27 -5.09 4.81
N SER A 53 9.19 -6.05 5.75
CA SER A 53 9.94 -6.02 7.00
C SER A 53 10.44 -7.41 7.37
N LEU A 54 11.63 -7.51 7.96
CA LEU A 54 12.12 -8.79 8.49
C LEU A 54 11.20 -9.31 9.62
N THR A 55 10.75 -8.39 10.49
CA THR A 55 9.80 -8.67 11.56
C THR A 55 8.66 -7.68 11.46
N VAL A 56 7.49 -8.17 11.03
CA VAL A 56 6.26 -7.38 10.93
C VAL A 56 5.71 -7.09 12.32
N ASP A 57 5.59 -5.81 12.60
CA ASP A 57 4.97 -5.24 13.79
C ASP A 57 3.74 -4.36 13.44
N ILE A 58 3.07 -3.82 14.46
CA ILE A 58 1.92 -2.91 14.32
C ILE A 58 2.25 -1.76 13.38
N GLU A 59 3.45 -1.18 13.50
CA GLU A 59 3.85 -0.03 12.70
C GLU A 59 3.87 -0.37 11.20
N ASP A 60 4.37 -1.54 10.81
CA ASP A 60 4.40 -1.98 9.41
C ASP A 60 2.98 -2.15 8.86
N VAL A 61 2.07 -2.72 9.65
CA VAL A 61 0.65 -2.89 9.29
C VAL A 61 -0.01 -1.53 9.07
N GLU A 62 0.23 -0.59 9.98
CA GLU A 62 -0.34 0.74 9.86
C GLU A 62 0.27 1.55 8.70
N ARG A 63 1.57 1.39 8.41
CA ARG A 63 2.21 1.98 7.22
C ARG A 63 1.56 1.47 5.95
N ALA A 64 1.42 0.14 5.81
CA ALA A 64 0.78 -0.47 4.65
C ALA A 64 -0.65 0.06 4.46
N GLN A 65 -1.43 0.11 5.55
CA GLN A 65 -2.80 0.62 5.49
C GLN A 65 -2.87 2.11 5.10
N ARG A 66 -2.05 2.97 5.73
CA ARG A 66 -2.05 4.42 5.44
C ARG A 66 -1.69 4.68 3.99
N ARG A 67 -0.64 4.04 3.50
CA ARG A 67 -0.15 4.20 2.12
C ARG A 67 -1.15 3.68 1.11
N ALA A 68 -1.74 2.51 1.34
CA ALA A 68 -2.81 1.98 0.49
C ALA A 68 -4.01 2.93 0.41
N ARG A 69 -4.41 3.56 1.52
CA ARG A 69 -5.52 4.54 1.53
C ARG A 69 -5.22 5.79 0.71
N ILE A 70 -3.98 6.29 0.75
CA ILE A 70 -3.57 7.43 -0.07
C ILE A 70 -3.66 7.03 -1.55
N LEU A 71 -3.08 5.89 -1.91
CA LEU A 71 -3.05 5.39 -3.30
C LEU A 71 -4.44 5.05 -3.85
N GLN A 72 -5.35 4.58 -2.99
CA GLN A 72 -6.74 4.31 -3.36
C GLN A 72 -7.46 5.54 -3.93
N ARG A 73 -7.05 6.75 -3.53
CA ARG A 73 -7.61 8.01 -4.08
C ARG A 73 -7.07 8.36 -5.46
N LEU A 74 -6.00 7.70 -5.90
CA LEU A 74 -5.26 8.03 -7.12
C LEU A 74 -5.47 7.00 -8.24
N MET A 75 -5.85 5.77 -7.90
CA MET A 75 -5.90 4.64 -8.82
C MET A 75 -7.33 4.24 -9.18
N ASP A 76 -7.52 3.86 -10.45
CA ASP A 76 -8.75 3.27 -10.96
C ASP A 76 -8.77 1.75 -10.70
N GLY A 77 -8.94 1.39 -9.43
CA GLY A 77 -9.02 0.00 -8.99
C GLY A 77 -8.85 -0.13 -7.48
N ARG A 78 -9.14 -1.31 -6.93
CA ARG A 78 -9.02 -1.53 -5.49
C ARG A 78 -7.54 -1.65 -5.11
N VAL A 79 -7.11 -0.86 -4.13
CA VAL A 79 -5.76 -0.92 -3.56
C VAL A 79 -5.80 -1.69 -2.25
N LEU A 80 -5.15 -2.84 -2.21
CA LEU A 80 -5.07 -3.73 -1.06
C LEU A 80 -3.76 -3.48 -0.32
N PRO A 81 -3.79 -3.13 0.98
CA PRO A 81 -2.59 -3.04 1.79
C PRO A 81 -2.03 -4.45 2.07
N VAL A 82 -0.71 -4.59 1.91
CA VAL A 82 0.01 -5.84 2.15
C VAL A 82 1.25 -5.57 2.99
N VAL A 83 1.50 -6.40 3.99
CA VAL A 83 2.80 -6.48 4.68
C VAL A 83 3.42 -7.83 4.38
N ILE A 84 4.71 -7.83 4.05
CA ILE A 84 5.48 -9.02 3.71
C ILE A 84 6.62 -9.15 4.72
N GLY A 85 6.77 -10.32 5.34
CA GLY A 85 7.89 -10.53 6.25
C GLY A 85 8.14 -11.96 6.71
N GLU A 86 9.34 -12.22 7.21
CA GLU A 86 9.74 -13.55 7.68
C GLU A 86 9.08 -13.91 9.02
N MET A 87 8.98 -12.93 9.92
CA MET A 87 8.34 -13.07 11.22
C MET A 87 7.21 -12.07 11.36
N VAL A 88 6.12 -12.47 12.02
CA VAL A 88 4.97 -11.60 12.28
C VAL A 88 4.61 -11.70 13.75
N THR A 89 4.65 -10.57 14.46
CA THR A 89 4.25 -10.54 15.86
C THR A 89 2.74 -10.79 16.01
N GLU A 90 2.33 -11.36 17.13
CA GLU A 90 0.90 -11.62 17.41
C GLU A 90 0.07 -10.32 17.43
N ARG A 91 0.67 -9.23 17.92
CA ARG A 91 0.04 -7.91 17.93
C ARG A 91 -0.15 -7.35 16.51
N ALA A 92 0.80 -7.60 15.61
CA ALA A 92 0.66 -7.23 14.21
C ALA A 92 -0.43 -8.03 13.50
N ARG A 93 -0.55 -9.35 13.76
CA ARG A 93 -1.63 -10.17 13.17
C ARG A 93 -3.02 -9.63 13.54
N ARG A 94 -3.24 -9.37 14.82
CA ARG A 94 -4.52 -8.79 15.30
C ARG A 94 -4.78 -7.43 14.67
N LYS A 95 -3.76 -6.58 14.55
CA LYS A 95 -3.90 -5.28 13.92
C LYS A 95 -4.19 -5.40 12.42
N ALA A 96 -3.58 -6.36 11.74
CA ALA A 96 -3.80 -6.61 10.33
C ALA A 96 -5.23 -7.07 10.06
N GLU A 97 -5.77 -7.97 10.88
CA GLU A 97 -7.17 -8.35 10.84
C GLU A 97 -8.11 -7.15 11.07
N GLU A 98 -7.84 -6.32 12.09
CA GLU A 98 -8.61 -5.11 12.39
C GLU A 98 -8.64 -4.13 11.21
N LEU A 99 -7.50 -3.94 10.54
CA LEU A 99 -7.33 -2.94 9.49
C LEU A 99 -7.57 -3.49 8.07
N GLY A 100 -7.81 -4.79 7.91
CA GLY A 100 -7.95 -5.45 6.62
C GLY A 100 -6.66 -5.48 5.80
N VAL A 101 -5.51 -5.62 6.46
CA VAL A 101 -4.18 -5.73 5.83
C VAL A 101 -3.83 -7.19 5.60
N ILE A 102 -3.39 -7.51 4.39
CA ILE A 102 -2.94 -8.85 4.05
C ILE A 102 -1.53 -9.05 4.60
N VAL A 103 -1.30 -10.16 5.32
CA VAL A 103 0.01 -10.56 5.80
C VAL A 103 0.51 -11.72 4.93
N ALA A 104 1.71 -11.59 4.36
CA ALA A 104 2.31 -12.56 3.46
C ALA A 104 3.74 -12.94 3.86
#